data_AF-A0A947BS05-F1
#
_entry.id   AF-A0A947BS05-F1
#
_cell.length_a   1.000
_cell.length_b   1.000
_cell.length_c   1.000
_cell.angle_alpha   90.00
_cell.angle_beta   90.00
_cell.angle_gamma   90.00
#
_symmetry.space_group_name_H-M   'P 1'
#
loop_
_entity.id
_entity.type
_entity.pdbx_description
1 polymer ?
#
loop_
_entity_poly.entity_id
_entity_poly.type
_entity_poly.pdbx_seq_one_letter_code
_entity_poly.pdbx_strand_id
1 'polypeptide(L)'
;MPNHSSLKLFVAPGCPHCPGMIRLLSDMLKNGKISQLKMINIGVDPVAATKHNIRSVPTLLIGEHVLNGVVTEAEISKWLTHEADNDSLTHYFNEAFDQGQLEDVINDLDVKIDKLSHLLVMLCDLETPLTSRIAISAIFEHFENSPALQSLIPALCAQTENDSESVRTDVAHVLGLTGTE
;
A
#
# COMPACT_ATOMS: atom_id res chain seq x y z
N MET A 1 18.75 -2.32 -3.88
CA MET A 1 18.69 -1.61 -5.18
C MET A 1 17.39 -0.82 -5.17
N PRO A 2 17.31 0.40 -5.70
CA PRO A 2 16.04 1.14 -5.67
C PRO A 2 14.98 0.34 -6.44
N ASN A 3 13.93 -0.12 -5.76
CA ASN A 3 12.82 -0.81 -6.37
C ASN A 3 12.08 0.18 -7.26
N HIS A 4 12.21 0.01 -8.58
CA HIS A 4 11.54 0.85 -9.55
C HIS A 4 10.10 0.34 -9.73
N SER A 5 9.09 1.14 -9.35
CA SER A 5 7.68 0.72 -9.40
C SER A 5 7.14 0.50 -10.81
N SER A 6 6.18 -0.43 -10.94
CA SER A 6 5.42 -0.68 -12.16
C SER A 6 4.12 0.12 -12.16
N LEU A 7 3.94 1.02 -13.12
CA LEU A 7 2.77 1.91 -13.19
C LEU A 7 1.74 1.45 -14.22
N LYS A 8 0.46 1.77 -13.98
CA LYS A 8 -0.64 1.56 -14.94
C LYS A 8 -1.29 2.89 -15.31
N LEU A 9 -1.40 3.20 -16.60
CA LEU A 9 -2.08 4.40 -17.10
C LEU A 9 -3.32 4.01 -17.90
N PHE A 10 -4.48 4.52 -17.50
CA PHE A 10 -5.76 4.35 -18.18
C PHE A 10 -6.03 5.57 -19.07
N VAL A 11 -6.31 5.31 -20.34
CA VAL A 11 -6.54 6.32 -21.38
C VAL A 11 -7.78 5.98 -22.21
N ALA A 12 -8.37 6.96 -22.87
CA ALA A 12 -9.45 6.75 -23.85
C ALA A 12 -9.22 7.57 -25.13
N PRO A 13 -9.78 7.16 -26.28
CA PRO A 13 -9.74 7.96 -27.50
C PRO A 13 -10.41 9.33 -27.29
N GLY A 14 -9.84 10.39 -27.87
CA GLY A 14 -10.40 11.75 -27.79
C GLY A 14 -10.14 12.49 -26.47
N CYS A 15 -9.46 11.86 -25.51
CA CYS A 15 -9.04 12.50 -24.27
C CYS A 15 -7.98 13.59 -24.52
N PRO A 16 -8.27 14.88 -24.22
CA PRO A 16 -7.34 15.98 -24.52
C PRO A 16 -6.10 16.00 -23.60
N HIS A 17 -6.21 15.39 -22.42
CA HIS A 17 -5.15 15.39 -21.40
C HIS A 17 -4.23 14.17 -21.45
N CYS A 18 -4.67 13.09 -22.10
CA CYS A 18 -3.95 11.82 -22.16
C CYS A 18 -2.58 11.92 -22.87
N PRO A 19 -2.41 12.68 -23.98
CA PRO A 19 -1.10 12.82 -24.63
C PRO A 19 -0.01 13.41 -23.72
N GLY A 20 -0.37 14.38 -22.88
CA GLY A 20 0.55 14.99 -21.92
C GLY A 20 1.02 13.99 -20.86
N MET A 21 0.07 13.23 -20.29
CA MET A 21 0.36 12.19 -19.31
C MET A 21 1.20 11.04 -19.88
N ILE A 22 0.91 10.60 -21.11
CA ILE A 22 1.69 9.56 -21.79
C ILE A 22 3.14 10.04 -21.97
N ARG A 23 3.34 11.29 -22.40
CA ARG A 23 4.69 11.84 -22.60
C ARG A 23 5.47 11.87 -21.30
N LEU A 24 4.88 12.43 -20.23
CA LEU A 24 5.48 12.50 -18.91
C LEU A 24 5.94 11.11 -18.42
N LEU A 25 5.04 10.13 -18.42
CA LEU A 25 5.34 8.79 -17.91
C LEU A 25 6.33 8.03 -18.81
N SER A 26 6.29 8.26 -20.12
CA SER A 26 7.28 7.72 -21.04
C SER A 26 8.68 8.28 -20.78
N ASP A 27 8.79 9.56 -20.45
CA ASP A 27 10.07 10.19 -20.10
C ASP A 27 10.59 9.67 -18.76
N MET A 28 9.71 9.48 -17.76
CA MET A 28 10.07 8.84 -16.49
C MET A 28 10.58 7.40 -16.69
N LEU A 29 9.94 6.62 -17.57
CA LEU A 29 10.39 5.26 -17.92
C LEU A 29 11.78 5.27 -18.56
N LYS A 30 11.99 6.12 -19.57
CA LYS A 30 13.28 6.22 -20.27
C LYS A 30 14.42 6.66 -19.36
N ASN A 31 14.13 7.56 -18.42
CA ASN A 31 15.11 8.06 -17.46
C ASN A 31 15.32 7.12 -16.27
N GLY A 32 14.70 5.92 -16.28
CA GLY A 32 14.85 4.92 -15.23
C GLY A 32 14.22 5.31 -13.90
N LYS A 33 13.27 6.25 -13.88
CA LYS A 33 12.53 6.60 -12.65
C LYS A 33 11.47 5.57 -12.29
N ILE A 34 10.97 4.85 -13.29
CA ILE A 34 10.04 3.73 -13.16
C ILE A 34 10.55 2.55 -14.00
N SER A 35 10.23 1.32 -13.62
CA SER A 35 10.70 0.12 -14.33
C SER A 35 9.79 -0.25 -15.50
N GLN A 36 8.50 0.02 -15.33
CA GLN A 36 7.47 -0.47 -16.23
C GLN A 36 6.30 0.51 -16.28
N LEU A 37 5.75 0.69 -17.49
CA LEU A 37 4.52 1.44 -17.73
C LEU A 37 3.57 0.59 -18.56
N LYS A 38 2.43 0.20 -17.98
CA LYS A 38 1.35 -0.48 -18.69
C LYS A 38 0.26 0.52 -19.06
N MET A 39 0.07 0.76 -20.36
CA MET A 39 -1.02 1.60 -20.86
C MET A 39 -2.24 0.75 -21.20
N ILE A 40 -3.41 1.17 -20.72
CA ILE A 40 -4.68 0.49 -20.91
C ILE A 40 -5.66 1.46 -21.56
N ASN A 41 -6.09 1.13 -22.78
CA ASN A 41 -7.11 1.90 -23.47
C ASN A 41 -8.50 1.39 -23.07
N ILE A 42 -9.22 2.15 -22.26
CA ILE A 42 -10.55 1.75 -21.76
C ILE A 42 -11.63 1.76 -22.84
N GLY A 43 -11.38 2.43 -23.96
CA GLY A 43 -12.25 2.34 -25.14
C GLY A 43 -12.14 1.00 -25.87
N VAL A 44 -11.07 0.24 -25.63
CA VAL A 44 -10.84 -1.10 -26.19
C VAL A 44 -11.11 -2.19 -25.13
N ASP A 45 -10.68 -1.96 -23.89
CA ASP A 45 -10.90 -2.86 -22.75
C ASP A 45 -11.65 -2.13 -21.62
N PRO A 46 -13.00 -2.04 -21.71
CA PRO A 46 -13.80 -1.39 -20.68
C PRO A 46 -13.87 -2.21 -19.38
N VAL A 47 -13.63 -3.53 -19.44
CA VAL A 47 -13.66 -4.40 -18.26
C VAL A 47 -12.52 -4.06 -17.30
N ALA A 48 -11.34 -3.71 -17.83
CA ALA A 48 -10.23 -3.24 -17.02
C ALA A 48 -10.56 -1.96 -16.24
N ALA A 49 -11.37 -1.05 -16.80
CA ALA A 49 -11.81 0.16 -16.09
C ALA A 49 -12.73 -0.18 -14.91
N THR A 50 -13.69 -1.09 -15.10
CA THR A 50 -14.61 -1.52 -14.05
C THR A 50 -13.89 -2.22 -12.91
N LYS A 51 -12.95 -3.12 -13.22
CA LYS A 51 -12.16 -3.85 -12.21
C LYS A 51 -11.40 -2.90 -11.27
N HIS A 52 -10.95 -1.77 -11.78
CA HIS A 52 -10.18 -0.76 -11.04
C HIS A 52 -11.03 0.47 -10.63
N ASN A 53 -12.37 0.40 -10.76
CA ASN A 53 -13.31 1.48 -10.43
C ASN A 53 -12.94 2.85 -11.07
N ILE A 54 -12.44 2.83 -12.30
CA ILE A 54 -11.96 4.01 -13.03
C ILE A 54 -13.16 4.75 -13.66
N ARG A 55 -13.31 6.03 -13.32
CA ARG A 55 -14.46 6.87 -13.75
C ARG A 55 -14.10 8.00 -14.72
N SER A 56 -12.82 8.29 -14.87
CA SER A 56 -12.32 9.35 -15.76
C SER A 56 -10.99 8.93 -16.38
N VAL A 57 -10.54 9.67 -17.38
CA VAL A 57 -9.22 9.52 -17.98
C VAL A 57 -8.58 10.90 -18.18
N PRO A 58 -7.24 11.02 -18.16
CA PRO A 58 -6.28 9.97 -17.82
C PRO A 58 -6.35 9.61 -16.33
N THR A 59 -6.15 8.33 -15.99
CA THR A 59 -6.01 7.89 -14.59
C THR A 59 -4.75 7.06 -14.44
N LEU A 60 -3.91 7.41 -13.48
CA LEU A 60 -2.67 6.73 -13.16
C LEU A 60 -2.87 5.88 -11.90
N LEU A 61 -2.38 4.65 -11.95
CA LEU A 61 -2.36 3.70 -10.84
C LEU A 61 -0.90 3.42 -10.46
N ILE A 62 -0.58 3.71 -9.19
CA ILE A 62 0.70 3.50 -8.52
C ILE A 62 0.42 2.58 -7.33
N GLY A 63 0.78 1.30 -7.41
CA GLY A 63 0.28 0.29 -6.47
C GLY A 63 -1.25 0.27 -6.40
N GLU A 64 -1.79 0.52 -5.21
CA GLU A 64 -3.23 0.66 -4.94
C GLU A 64 -3.75 2.10 -5.09
N HIS A 65 -2.86 3.07 -5.26
CA HIS A 65 -3.23 4.48 -5.31
C HIS A 65 -3.71 4.91 -6.69
N VAL A 66 -4.87 5.58 -6.72
CA VAL A 66 -5.52 6.06 -7.94
C VAL A 66 -5.37 7.59 -8.04
N LEU A 67 -4.69 8.05 -9.07
CA LEU A 67 -4.48 9.46 -9.39
C LEU A 67 -5.29 9.83 -10.64
N ASN A 68 -6.30 10.67 -10.47
CA ASN A 68 -7.18 11.08 -11.57
C ASN A 68 -6.72 12.39 -12.20
N GLY A 69 -6.73 12.44 -13.53
CA GLY A 69 -6.41 13.63 -14.31
C GLY A 69 -4.92 13.83 -14.56
N VAL A 70 -4.55 15.09 -14.81
CA VAL A 70 -3.16 15.47 -15.06
C VAL A 70 -2.45 15.65 -13.72
N VAL A 71 -1.41 14.86 -13.51
CA VAL A 71 -0.52 14.96 -12.34
C VAL A 71 0.89 15.33 -12.78
N THR A 72 1.64 15.97 -11.89
CA THR A 72 3.01 16.41 -12.16
C THR A 72 4.02 15.33 -11.83
N GLU A 73 5.22 15.43 -12.41
CA GLU A 73 6.34 14.52 -12.10
C GLU A 73 6.69 14.51 -10.60
N ALA A 74 6.64 15.68 -9.96
CA ALA A 74 6.95 15.83 -8.55
C ALA A 74 5.93 15.10 -7.65
N GLU A 75 4.65 15.15 -8.00
CA GLU A 75 3.60 14.40 -7.30
C GLU A 75 3.81 12.90 -7.49
N ILE A 76 4.02 12.43 -8.72
CA ILE A 76 4.27 11.01 -8.99
C ILE A 76 5.51 10.53 -8.22
N SER A 77 6.59 11.31 -8.22
CA SER A 77 7.83 10.94 -7.53
C SER A 77 7.63 10.80 -6.02
N LYS A 78 6.80 11.64 -5.39
CA LYS A 78 6.45 11.48 -3.96
C LYS A 78 5.76 10.15 -3.71
N TRP A 79 4.78 9.79 -4.54
CA TRP A 79 4.08 8.51 -4.44
C TRP A 79 5.02 7.32 -4.63
N LEU A 80 5.93 7.39 -5.61
CA LEU A 80 6.94 6.35 -5.85
C LEU A 80 7.88 6.15 -4.66
N THR A 81 8.28 7.23 -3.97
CA THR A 81 9.10 7.11 -2.76
C THR A 81 8.33 6.42 -1.64
N HIS A 82 7.08 6.81 -1.39
CA HIS A 82 6.25 6.19 -0.35
C HIS A 82 5.95 4.71 -0.64
N GLU A 83 5.66 4.36 -1.89
CA GLU A 83 5.45 2.97 -2.30
C GLU A 83 6.72 2.13 -2.13
N ALA A 84 7.89 2.66 -2.54
CA ALA A 84 9.16 1.96 -2.39
C ALA A 84 9.55 1.74 -0.92
N ASP A 85 9.27 2.71 -0.04
CA ASP A 85 9.51 2.58 1.40
C ASP A 85 8.61 1.49 2.01
N ASN A 86 7.33 1.47 1.64
CA ASN A 86 6.37 0.46 2.10
C ASN A 86 6.74 -0.95 1.59
N ASP A 87 7.03 -1.11 0.30
CA ASP A 87 7.46 -2.39 -0.27
C ASP A 87 8.76 -2.90 0.39
N SER A 88 9.71 -1.99 0.64
CA SER A 88 10.94 -2.31 1.34
C SER A 88 10.70 -2.77 2.78
N LEU A 89 9.75 -2.16 3.50
CA LEU A 89 9.38 -2.58 4.86
C LEU A 89 8.64 -3.91 4.86
N THR A 90 7.70 -4.12 3.93
CA THR A 90 7.00 -5.40 3.76
C THR A 90 7.97 -6.54 3.49
N HIS A 91 8.95 -6.34 2.60
CA HIS A 91 10.00 -7.33 2.35
C HIS A 91 10.83 -7.61 3.61
N TYR A 92 11.29 -6.56 4.30
CA TYR A 92 12.05 -6.70 5.54
C TYR A 92 11.29 -7.51 6.61
N PHE A 93 10.01 -7.20 6.84
CA PHE A 93 9.21 -7.91 7.83
C PHE A 93 8.95 -9.36 7.44
N ASN A 94 8.58 -9.63 6.18
CA ASN A 94 8.38 -11.01 5.73
C ASN A 94 9.67 -11.83 5.83
N GLU A 95 10.82 -11.27 5.46
CA GLU A 95 12.11 -11.94 5.62
C GLU A 95 12.41 -12.25 7.09
N ALA A 96 12.16 -11.30 8.00
CA ALA A 96 12.34 -11.51 9.44
C ALA A 96 11.39 -12.58 9.99
N PHE A 97 10.12 -12.59 9.55
CA PHE A 97 9.13 -13.59 9.97
C PHE A 97 9.49 -14.99 9.47
N ASP A 98 9.93 -15.11 8.22
CA ASP A 98 10.39 -16.37 7.63
C ASP A 98 11.63 -16.93 8.34
N GLN A 99 12.49 -16.05 8.87
CA GLN A 99 13.67 -16.41 9.66
C GLN A 99 13.37 -16.61 11.17
N GLY A 100 12.13 -16.41 11.61
CA GLY A 100 11.73 -16.55 13.02
C GLY A 100 12.28 -15.43 13.93
N GLN A 101 12.66 -14.28 13.37
CA GLN A 101 13.30 -13.15 14.06
C GLN A 101 12.28 -12.18 14.68
N LEU A 102 11.24 -12.71 15.33
CA LEU A 102 10.17 -11.89 15.89
C LEU A 102 10.66 -10.92 16.96
N GLU A 103 11.56 -11.39 17.83
CA GLU A 103 12.12 -10.61 18.94
C GLU A 103 12.98 -9.44 18.42
N ASP A 104 13.75 -9.65 17.34
CA ASP A 104 14.52 -8.58 16.70
C ASP A 104 13.60 -7.50 16.11
N VAL A 105 12.49 -7.91 15.50
CA VAL A 105 11.48 -6.98 14.98
C VAL A 105 10.83 -6.16 16.11
N ILE A 106 10.50 -6.80 17.24
CA ILE A 106 9.95 -6.12 18.41
C ILE A 106 10.95 -5.09 18.96
N ASN A 107 12.22 -5.49 19.14
CA ASN A 107 13.28 -4.59 19.59
C ASN A 107 13.46 -3.38 18.65
N ASP A 108 13.35 -3.60 17.34
CA ASP A 108 13.40 -2.52 16.34
C ASP A 108 12.18 -1.59 16.42
N LEU A 109 11.00 -2.11 16.73
CA LEU A 109 9.75 -1.34 16.87
C LEU A 109 9.71 -0.52 18.17
N ASP A 110 10.29 -1.04 19.25
CA ASP A 110 10.46 -0.28 20.51
C ASP A 110 11.27 1.01 20.30
N VAL A 111 12.25 0.96 19.38
CA VAL A 111 13.05 2.14 19.02
C VAL A 111 12.37 2.99 17.95
N LYS A 112 11.66 2.37 17.00
CA LYS A 112 11.07 3.03 15.83
C LYS A 112 9.59 2.72 15.69
N ILE A 113 8.81 3.30 16.58
CA ILE A 113 7.39 3.02 16.72
C ILE A 113 6.54 3.39 15.50
N ASP A 114 7.03 4.32 14.67
CA ASP A 114 6.34 4.77 13.45
C ASP A 114 6.07 3.60 12.47
N LYS A 115 6.91 2.56 12.50
CA LYS A 115 6.76 1.36 11.66
C LYS A 115 5.61 0.44 12.10
N LEU A 116 5.07 0.60 13.31
CA LEU A 116 3.95 -0.19 13.81
C LEU A 116 2.70 -0.01 12.92
N SER A 117 2.52 1.19 12.36
CA SER A 117 1.45 1.48 11.40
C SER A 117 1.56 0.67 10.10
N HIS A 118 2.77 0.33 9.67
CA HIS A 118 3.01 -0.49 8.48
C HIS A 118 2.57 -1.95 8.69
N LEU A 119 2.76 -2.48 9.90
CA LEU A 119 2.26 -3.81 10.24
C LEU A 119 0.73 -3.89 10.20
N LEU A 120 0.02 -2.81 10.55
CA LEU A 120 -1.43 -2.73 10.38
C LEU A 120 -1.83 -2.77 8.90
N VAL A 121 -1.10 -2.07 8.03
CA VAL A 121 -1.31 -2.15 6.58
C VAL A 121 -1.13 -3.58 6.09
N MET A 122 -0.04 -4.24 6.47
CA MET A 122 0.21 -5.65 6.11
C MET A 122 -0.89 -6.58 6.66
N LEU A 123 -1.39 -6.36 7.88
CA LEU A 123 -2.46 -7.15 8.48
C LEU A 123 -3.78 -7.07 7.70
N CYS A 124 -4.04 -5.91 7.08
CA CYS A 124 -5.24 -5.65 6.29
C CYS A 124 -5.11 -6.06 4.81
N ASP A 125 -3.92 -6.44 4.35
CA ASP A 125 -3.67 -6.93 3.00
C ASP A 125 -3.93 -8.44 2.93
N LEU A 126 -4.85 -8.84 2.04
CA LEU A 126 -5.22 -10.24 1.81
C LEU A 126 -4.12 -11.06 1.15
N GLU A 127 -3.14 -10.41 0.53
CA GLU A 127 -1.97 -11.07 -0.07
C GLU A 127 -0.87 -11.35 0.97
N THR A 128 -0.97 -10.79 2.18
CA THR A 128 -0.03 -11.09 3.28
C THR A 128 -0.16 -12.55 3.71
N PRO A 129 0.94 -13.33 3.73
CA PRO A 129 0.89 -14.73 4.13
C PRO A 129 0.31 -14.92 5.53
N LEU A 130 -0.43 -16.02 5.73
CA LEU A 130 -1.04 -16.31 7.03
C LEU A 130 -0.01 -16.39 8.17
N THR A 131 1.18 -16.91 7.89
CA THR A 131 2.31 -16.95 8.84
C THR A 131 2.75 -15.55 9.25
N SER A 132 2.85 -14.62 8.31
CA SER A 132 3.15 -13.21 8.57
C SER A 132 2.04 -12.54 9.37
N ARG A 133 0.76 -12.81 9.08
CA ARG A 133 -0.37 -12.28 9.86
C ARG A 133 -0.35 -12.75 11.31
N ILE A 134 -0.02 -14.03 11.55
CA ILE A 134 0.17 -14.57 12.92
C ILE A 134 1.32 -13.86 13.65
N ALA A 135 2.46 -13.67 12.97
CA ALA A 135 3.60 -12.94 13.53
C ALA A 135 3.23 -11.48 13.87
N ILE A 136 2.50 -10.81 12.97
CA ILE A 136 2.01 -9.45 13.19
C ILE A 136 1.06 -9.38 14.40
N SER A 137 0.11 -10.32 14.54
CA SER A 137 -0.76 -10.39 15.72
C SER A 137 0.05 -10.53 17.00
N ALA A 138 1.05 -11.43 17.03
CA ALA A 138 1.93 -11.59 18.19
C ALA A 138 2.73 -10.31 18.53
N ILE A 139 3.14 -9.54 17.52
CA ILE A 139 3.76 -8.22 17.73
C ILE A 139 2.74 -7.26 18.36
N PHE A 140 1.50 -7.21 17.87
CA PHE A 140 0.49 -6.33 18.47
C PHE A 140 0.16 -6.72 19.92
N GLU A 141 0.16 -8.01 20.25
CA GLU A 141 0.04 -8.51 21.63
C GLU A 141 1.19 -8.01 22.52
N HIS A 142 2.41 -7.88 22.00
CA HIS A 142 3.52 -7.29 22.75
C HIS A 142 3.26 -5.81 23.10
N PHE A 143 2.60 -5.06 22.21
CA PHE A 143 2.25 -3.66 22.39
C PHE A 143 0.89 -3.44 23.08
N GLU A 144 0.30 -4.47 23.70
CA GLU A 144 -1.00 -4.38 24.37
C GLU A 144 -1.03 -3.21 25.39
N ASN A 145 -2.12 -2.45 25.40
CA ASN A 145 -2.35 -1.29 26.27
C ASN A 145 -1.28 -0.18 26.17
N SER A 146 -0.43 -0.19 25.14
CA SER A 146 0.61 0.82 24.95
C SER A 146 0.07 2.09 24.28
N PRO A 147 0.66 3.28 24.54
CA PRO A 147 0.31 4.50 23.82
C PRO A 147 0.54 4.38 22.31
N ALA A 148 1.52 3.57 21.91
CA ALA A 148 1.82 3.29 20.52
C ALA A 148 0.65 2.60 19.81
N LEU A 149 0.13 1.53 20.41
CA LEU A 149 -1.00 0.79 19.86
C LEU A 149 -2.28 1.64 19.90
N GLN A 150 -2.50 2.39 20.98
CA GLN A 150 -3.64 3.33 21.08
C GLN A 150 -3.61 4.42 20.00
N SER A 151 -2.42 4.84 19.55
CA SER A 151 -2.30 5.82 18.46
C SER A 151 -2.86 5.31 17.12
N LEU A 152 -2.98 3.97 16.96
CA LEU A 152 -3.51 3.34 15.75
C LEU A 152 -5.05 3.19 15.76
N ILE A 153 -5.73 3.50 16.86
CA ILE A 153 -7.20 3.37 16.98
C ILE A 153 -7.96 4.00 15.80
N PRO A 154 -7.66 5.22 15.33
CA PRO A 154 -8.38 5.79 14.18
C PRO A 154 -8.24 4.94 12.91
N ALA A 155 -7.06 4.39 12.66
CA ALA A 155 -6.79 3.55 11.50
C ALA A 155 -7.46 2.17 11.64
N LEU A 156 -7.42 1.57 12.83
CA LEU A 156 -8.10 0.32 13.14
C LEU A 156 -9.63 0.46 12.97
N CYS A 157 -10.22 1.51 13.53
CA CYS A 157 -11.66 1.78 13.38
C CYS A 157 -12.08 1.89 11.91
N ALA A 158 -11.28 2.55 11.07
CA ALA A 158 -11.57 2.66 9.63
C ALA A 158 -11.60 1.29 8.93
N GLN A 159 -10.86 0.30 9.42
CA GLN A 159 -10.82 -1.05 8.85
C GLN A 159 -11.93 -1.98 9.36
N THR A 160 -12.71 -1.56 10.35
CA THR A 160 -13.88 -2.35 10.82
C THR A 160 -14.99 -2.45 9.77
N GLU A 161 -15.01 -1.52 8.80
CA GLU A 161 -15.94 -1.50 7.68
C GLU A 161 -15.39 -2.24 6.43
N ASN A 162 -14.23 -2.91 6.52
CA ASN A 162 -13.62 -3.60 5.39
C ASN A 162 -14.54 -4.71 4.86
N ASP A 163 -14.61 -4.91 3.54
CA ASP A 163 -15.44 -5.94 2.90
C ASP A 163 -15.04 -7.38 3.32
N SER A 164 -13.77 -7.59 3.65
CA SER A 164 -13.21 -8.88 4.05
C SER A 164 -13.49 -9.21 5.51
N GLU A 165 -14.19 -10.31 5.77
CA GLU A 165 -14.41 -10.83 7.13
C GLU A 165 -13.10 -11.17 7.86
N SER A 166 -12.10 -11.67 7.13
CA SER A 166 -10.80 -11.99 7.68
C SER A 166 -10.08 -10.74 8.20
N VAL A 167 -10.12 -9.64 7.42
CA VAL A 167 -9.52 -8.36 7.84
C VAL A 167 -10.26 -7.80 9.05
N ARG A 168 -11.61 -7.80 9.02
CA ARG A 168 -12.41 -7.33 10.16
C ARG A 168 -12.11 -8.11 11.44
N THR A 169 -11.87 -9.43 11.34
CA THR A 169 -11.54 -10.29 12.48
C THR A 169 -10.20 -9.91 13.12
N ASP A 170 -9.16 -9.76 12.31
CA ASP A 170 -7.84 -9.35 12.79
C ASP A 170 -7.88 -7.95 13.42
N VAL A 171 -8.55 -7.01 12.77
CA VAL A 171 -8.70 -5.63 13.25
C VAL A 171 -9.46 -5.60 14.57
N ALA A 172 -10.53 -6.38 14.71
CA ALA A 172 -11.27 -6.48 15.96
C ALA A 172 -10.43 -7.08 17.09
N HIS A 173 -9.59 -8.07 16.79
CA HIS A 173 -8.63 -8.62 17.74
C HIS A 173 -7.63 -7.55 18.21
N VAL A 174 -7.00 -6.82 17.28
CA VAL A 174 -6.03 -5.76 17.61
C VAL A 174 -6.69 -4.59 18.35
N LEU A 175 -7.93 -4.22 18.02
CA LEU A 175 -8.72 -3.25 18.79
C LEU A 175 -8.94 -3.72 20.23
N GLY A 176 -9.13 -5.02 20.46
CA GLY A 176 -9.24 -5.56 21.82
C GLY A 176 -7.96 -5.37 22.66
N LEU A 177 -6.80 -5.27 22.01
CA LEU A 177 -5.50 -5.09 22.64
C LEU A 177 -5.18 -3.62 22.98
N THR A 178 -5.96 -2.65 22.50
CA THR A 178 -5.68 -1.22 22.76
C THR A 178 -5.99 -0.80 24.20
N GLY A 179 -6.82 -1.57 24.92
CA GLY A 179 -7.21 -1.29 26.30
C GLY A 179 -8.19 -0.14 26.47
N THR A 180 -8.84 0.31 25.40
CA THR A 180 -9.80 1.41 25.49
C THR A 180 -11.19 0.88 25.83
N GLU A 181 -11.63 1.17 27.05
CA GLU A 181 -13.02 1.01 27.53
C GLU A 181 -13.96 2.10 26.97
#